data_AF-A0A3N5F491-F1
#
_entry.id   AF-A0A3N5F491-F1
#
_cell.length_a   1.000
_cell.length_b   1.000
_cell.length_c   1.000
_cell.angle_alpha   90.00
_cell.angle_beta   90.00
_cell.angle_gamma   90.00
#
_symmetry.space_group_name_H-M   'P 1'
#
loop_
_entity.id
_entity.type
_entity.pdbx_description
1 polymer ?
#
loop_
_entity_poly.entity_id
_entity_poly.type
_entity_poly.pdbx_seq_one_letter_code
_entity_poly.pdbx_strand_id
1 'polypeptide(L)'
;VRALVRFRVILFVLAIPTAATLYPMISLSADTPVDFVPQPRILAYYFVFAAFGWMLHRQPDLVAEFGRRLWLPLVLAILCLVLLKPLVEQAVTKGPPESAALRYAGLYLGALFGWAMVVLFLGAFVKWGERPRPWVSYLSDASYWCYLVHLPLTVALQIGVAELPWPGLLKYAIIMTGTIAACLGTYHAFVRYTFVGAILNGPRERPGHSLKAATPSV
;
A
#
# COMPACT_ATOMS: atom_id res chain seq x y z
N VAL A 1 2.70 -2.15 29.56
CA VAL A 1 1.38 -1.44 29.63
C VAL A 1 1.49 0.05 29.30
N ARG A 2 2.44 0.80 29.88
CA ARG A 2 2.66 2.22 29.52
C ARG A 2 3.00 2.46 28.04
N ALA A 3 3.83 1.62 27.42
CA ALA A 3 4.15 1.69 25.98
C ALA A 3 2.91 1.50 25.08
N LEU A 4 2.11 0.47 25.36
CA LEU A 4 0.86 0.17 24.64
C LEU A 4 -0.23 1.26 24.75
N VAL A 5 -0.38 1.90 25.91
CA VAL A 5 -1.33 3.02 26.08
C VAL A 5 -0.82 4.24 25.30
N ARG A 6 0.48 4.50 25.33
CA ARG A 6 1.14 5.57 24.57
C ARG A 6 1.05 5.35 23.06
N PHE A 7 1.08 4.09 22.61
CA PHE A 7 1.01 3.75 21.19
C PHE A 7 -0.40 3.91 20.60
N ARG A 8 -1.47 3.63 21.36
CA ARG A 8 -2.83 3.90 20.85
C ARG A 8 -3.08 5.38 20.63
N VAL A 9 -2.57 6.21 21.54
CA VAL A 9 -2.61 7.67 21.43
C VAL A 9 -1.74 8.14 20.26
N ILE A 10 -0.66 7.44 19.92
CA ILE A 10 0.24 7.85 18.83
C ILE A 10 -0.48 7.92 17.48
N LEU A 11 -1.46 7.04 17.20
CA LEU A 11 -2.18 7.09 15.93
C LEU A 11 -3.01 8.36 15.80
N PHE A 12 -3.69 8.75 16.88
CA PHE A 12 -4.46 9.99 16.92
C PHE A 12 -3.54 11.22 16.84
N VAL A 13 -2.35 11.15 17.45
CA VAL A 13 -1.35 12.22 17.39
C VAL A 13 -0.73 12.33 16.01
N LEU A 14 -0.40 11.23 15.34
CA LEU A 14 0.17 11.19 13.99
C LEU A 14 -0.84 11.58 12.90
N ALA A 15 -2.13 11.33 13.14
CA ALA A 15 -3.17 11.78 12.23
C ALA A 15 -3.26 13.31 12.14
N ILE A 16 -2.85 14.06 13.18
CA ILE A 16 -2.86 15.54 13.18
C ILE A 16 -1.91 16.12 12.12
N PRO A 17 -0.58 15.85 12.16
CA PRO A 17 0.33 16.35 11.14
C PRO A 17 0.04 15.78 9.76
N THR A 18 -0.44 14.53 9.65
CA THR A 18 -0.87 13.96 8.36
C THR A 18 -2.08 14.72 7.79
N ALA A 19 -3.09 15.04 8.60
CA ALA A 19 -4.23 15.83 8.15
C ALA A 19 -3.84 17.26 7.77
N ALA A 20 -2.89 17.85 8.51
CA ALA A 20 -2.35 19.17 8.19
C ALA A 20 -1.62 19.19 6.83
N THR A 21 -0.84 18.15 6.51
CA THR A 21 -0.17 18.04 5.19
C THR A 21 -1.13 17.69 4.05
N LEU A 22 -2.27 17.07 4.35
CA LEU A 22 -3.36 16.85 3.38
C LEU A 22 -4.22 18.10 3.13
N TYR A 23 -4.29 19.04 4.06
CA TYR A 23 -5.11 20.26 3.93
C TYR A 23 -4.90 21.07 2.63
N PRO A 24 -3.67 21.29 2.14
CA PRO A 24 -3.43 22.03 0.88
C PRO A 24 -3.79 21.23 -0.38
N MET A 25 -4.24 19.97 -0.25
CA MET A 25 -4.62 19.14 -1.39
C MET A 25 -6.02 19.48 -1.89
N ILE A 26 -6.27 19.19 -3.17
CA ILE A 26 -7.54 19.52 -3.83
C ILE A 26 -8.63 18.56 -3.38
N SER A 27 -8.29 17.27 -3.32
CA SER A 27 -9.21 16.21 -2.95
C SER A 27 -9.26 15.97 -1.43
N LEU A 28 -10.24 15.17 -0.97
CA LEU A 28 -10.28 14.67 0.41
C LEU A 28 -9.26 13.53 0.66
N SER A 29 -8.24 13.45 -0.20
CA SER A 29 -7.25 12.37 -0.28
C SER A 29 -5.91 12.92 -0.77
N ALA A 30 -4.89 12.06 -0.82
CA ALA A 30 -3.61 12.44 -1.41
C ALA A 30 -3.76 12.75 -2.90
N ASP A 31 -3.39 13.97 -3.33
CA ASP A 31 -3.37 14.32 -4.75
C ASP A 31 -2.36 13.43 -5.50
N THR A 32 -2.73 12.98 -6.70
CA THR A 32 -1.86 12.19 -7.57
C THR A 32 -1.23 13.12 -8.62
N PRO A 33 0.09 13.35 -8.58
CA PRO A 33 0.75 14.22 -9.54
C PRO A 33 0.80 13.52 -10.91
N VAL A 34 0.47 14.25 -11.97
CA VAL A 34 0.61 13.80 -13.36
C VAL A 34 1.94 14.20 -13.99
N ASP A 35 2.62 15.17 -13.37
CA ASP A 35 3.90 15.69 -13.81
C ASP A 35 5.06 14.96 -13.11
N PHE A 36 6.22 14.92 -13.77
CA PHE A 36 7.46 14.39 -13.20
C PHE A 36 8.14 15.34 -12.20
N VAL A 37 7.59 16.53 -11.98
CA VAL A 37 8.17 17.53 -11.08
C VAL A 37 7.75 17.24 -9.63
N PRO A 38 8.69 17.05 -8.69
CA PRO A 38 8.36 16.80 -7.30
C PRO A 38 7.60 17.97 -6.67
N GLN A 39 6.39 17.71 -6.19
CA GLN A 39 5.53 18.73 -5.59
C GLN A 39 5.74 18.77 -4.07
N PRO A 40 6.14 19.92 -3.47
CA PRO A 40 6.49 20.00 -2.04
C PRO A 40 5.38 19.52 -1.10
N ARG A 41 4.11 19.79 -1.43
CA ARG A 41 2.95 19.36 -0.62
C ARG A 41 2.82 17.84 -0.52
N ILE A 42 3.11 17.14 -1.62
CA ILE A 42 3.03 15.67 -1.69
C ILE A 42 4.24 15.06 -0.95
N LEU A 43 5.42 15.63 -1.14
CA LEU A 43 6.62 15.23 -0.40
C LEU A 43 6.44 15.39 1.11
N ALA A 44 5.86 16.52 1.57
CA ALA A 44 5.57 16.75 2.98
C ALA A 44 4.62 15.69 3.56
N TYR A 45 3.57 15.31 2.82
CA TYR A 45 2.66 14.24 3.21
C TYR A 45 3.38 12.90 3.40
N TYR A 46 4.13 12.44 2.40
CA TYR A 46 4.85 11.17 2.49
C TYR A 46 5.99 11.20 3.52
N PHE A 47 6.61 12.36 3.73
CA PHE A 47 7.66 12.53 4.73
C PHE A 47 7.18 12.19 6.14
N VAL A 48 5.92 12.48 6.49
CA VAL A 48 5.36 12.12 7.81
C VAL A 48 5.43 10.59 8.04
N PHE A 49 5.06 9.80 7.03
CA PHE A 49 5.13 8.34 7.10
C PHE A 49 6.58 7.83 7.10
N ALA A 50 7.44 8.42 6.26
CA ALA A 50 8.85 8.05 6.19
C ALA A 50 9.59 8.34 7.51
N ALA A 51 9.36 9.52 8.10
CA ALA A 51 9.93 9.92 9.39
C ALA A 51 9.47 8.98 10.51
N PHE A 52 8.18 8.64 10.55
CA PHE A 52 7.66 7.66 11.50
C PHE A 52 8.30 6.28 11.31
N GLY A 53 8.40 5.80 10.06
CA GLY A 53 9.07 4.54 9.75
C GLY A 53 10.54 4.53 10.21
N TRP A 54 11.25 5.63 10.02
CA TRP A 54 12.63 5.78 10.49
C TRP A 54 12.74 5.77 12.02
N MET A 55 11.81 6.42 12.72
CA MET A 55 11.74 6.36 14.19
C MET A 55 11.43 4.95 14.67
N LEU A 56 10.47 4.28 14.02
CA LEU A 56 10.05 2.92 14.35
C LEU A 56 11.17 1.89 14.14
N HIS A 57 12.02 2.08 13.12
CA HIS A 57 13.18 1.22 12.86
C HIS A 57 14.16 1.17 14.05
N ARG A 58 14.24 2.24 14.86
CA ARG A 58 15.07 2.26 16.08
C ARG A 58 14.42 1.59 17.29
N GLN A 59 13.18 1.09 17.17
CA GLN A 59 12.38 0.54 18.26
C GLN A 59 11.72 -0.79 17.85
N PRO A 60 12.52 -1.87 17.61
CA PRO A 60 12.00 -3.16 17.14
C PRO A 60 10.99 -3.78 18.11
N ASP A 61 11.13 -3.55 19.41
CA ASP A 61 10.21 -4.04 20.44
C ASP A 61 8.78 -3.49 20.24
N LEU A 62 8.63 -2.25 19.78
CA LEU A 62 7.32 -1.67 19.49
C LEU A 62 6.66 -2.30 18.27
N VAL A 63 7.46 -2.67 17.26
CA VAL A 63 6.96 -3.37 16.06
C VAL A 63 6.36 -4.71 16.45
N ALA A 64 7.00 -5.45 17.35
CA ALA A 64 6.48 -6.71 17.89
C ALA A 64 5.10 -6.54 18.56
N GLU A 65 4.83 -5.38 19.19
CA GLU A 65 3.55 -5.12 19.83
C GLU A 65 2.38 -4.97 18.84
N PHE A 66 2.63 -4.64 17.57
CA PHE A 66 1.57 -4.38 16.57
C PHE A 66 0.76 -5.65 16.28
N GLY A 67 1.43 -6.81 16.25
CA GLY A 67 0.80 -8.11 16.01
C GLY A 67 -0.14 -8.56 17.13
N ARG A 68 -0.08 -7.95 18.32
CA ARG A 68 -0.77 -8.47 19.50
C ARG A 68 -2.28 -8.25 19.48
N ARG A 69 -2.78 -7.14 18.90
CA ARG A 69 -4.21 -6.78 18.93
C ARG A 69 -4.71 -6.17 17.62
N LEU A 70 -4.64 -6.95 16.54
CA LEU A 70 -5.05 -6.54 15.19
C LEU A 70 -6.52 -6.09 15.07
N TRP A 71 -7.40 -6.57 15.95
CA TRP A 71 -8.81 -6.17 15.94
C TRP A 71 -9.00 -4.69 16.27
N LEU A 72 -8.10 -4.06 17.03
CA LEU A 72 -8.21 -2.63 17.38
C LEU A 72 -8.02 -1.71 16.17
N PRO A 73 -6.89 -1.77 15.42
CA PRO A 73 -6.75 -0.97 14.21
C PRO A 73 -7.78 -1.36 13.15
N LEU A 74 -8.23 -2.62 13.10
CA LEU A 74 -9.33 -3.02 12.21
C LEU A 74 -10.63 -2.30 12.54
N VAL A 75 -11.08 -2.33 13.81
CA VAL A 75 -12.30 -1.64 14.25
C VAL A 75 -12.18 -0.13 14.03
N LEU A 76 -11.01 0.44 14.35
CA LEU A 76 -10.76 1.87 14.12
C LEU A 76 -10.88 2.23 12.63
N ALA A 77 -10.28 1.43 11.75
CA ALA A 77 -10.36 1.70 10.32
C ALA A 77 -11.76 1.52 9.75
N ILE A 78 -12.51 0.51 10.20
CA ILE A 78 -13.93 0.33 9.82
C ILE A 78 -14.74 1.55 10.28
N LEU A 79 -14.54 2.00 11.52
CA LEU A 79 -15.21 3.19 12.05
C LEU A 79 -14.89 4.44 11.21
N CYS A 80 -13.60 4.69 10.93
CA CYS A 80 -13.20 5.80 10.06
C CYS A 80 -13.82 5.68 8.66
N LEU A 81 -13.86 4.48 8.07
CA LEU A 81 -14.46 4.26 6.75
C LEU A 81 -15.96 4.60 6.73
N VAL A 82 -16.71 4.15 7.75
CA VAL A 82 -18.14 4.45 7.87
C VAL A 82 -18.39 5.95 8.03
N LEU A 83 -17.57 6.62 8.85
CA LEU A 83 -17.68 8.07 9.07
C LEU A 83 -17.23 8.90 7.86
N LEU A 84 -16.28 8.40 7.07
CA LEU A 84 -15.79 9.05 5.85
C LEU A 84 -16.76 8.93 4.69
N LYS A 85 -17.50 7.82 4.57
CA LYS A 85 -18.41 7.57 3.44
C LYS A 85 -19.27 8.80 3.06
N PRO A 86 -20.05 9.42 3.96
CA PRO A 86 -20.89 10.56 3.58
C PRO A 86 -20.07 11.78 3.12
N LEU A 87 -18.89 12.02 3.71
CA LEU A 87 -18.02 13.13 3.34
C LEU A 87 -17.39 12.91 1.96
N VAL A 88 -16.99 11.68 1.65
CA VAL A 88 -16.48 11.31 0.33
C VAL A 88 -17.58 11.40 -0.72
N GLU A 89 -18.79 10.91 -0.41
CA GLU A 89 -19.95 10.98 -1.30
C GLU A 89 -20.33 12.44 -1.62
N GLN A 90 -20.32 13.31 -0.59
CA GLN A 90 -20.46 14.76 -0.79
C GLN A 90 -19.33 15.32 -1.66
N ALA A 91 -18.07 14.99 -1.35
CA ALA A 91 -16.91 15.48 -2.07
C ALA A 91 -16.94 15.13 -3.57
N VAL A 92 -17.42 13.93 -3.92
CA VAL A 92 -17.53 13.46 -5.29
C VAL A 92 -18.73 14.09 -6.03
N THR A 93 -19.87 14.26 -5.36
CA THR A 93 -21.12 14.73 -6.00
C THR A 93 -21.28 16.24 -6.03
N LYS A 94 -20.80 16.93 -4.99
CA LYS A 94 -21.02 18.37 -4.76
C LYS A 94 -19.72 19.16 -4.59
N GLY A 95 -18.56 18.48 -4.59
CA GLY A 95 -17.28 19.07 -4.22
C GLY A 95 -17.02 19.01 -2.70
N PRO A 96 -15.79 19.33 -2.28
CA PRO A 96 -15.37 19.22 -0.89
C PRO A 96 -16.23 20.08 0.05
N PRO A 97 -16.40 19.70 1.33
CA PRO A 97 -17.21 20.47 2.27
C PRO A 97 -16.77 21.93 2.37
N GLU A 98 -17.73 22.86 2.25
CA GLU A 98 -17.46 24.32 2.35
C GLU A 98 -16.95 24.72 3.74
N SER A 99 -17.49 24.10 4.79
CA SER A 99 -17.03 24.38 6.14
C SER A 99 -15.63 23.81 6.36
N ALA A 100 -14.67 24.68 6.70
CA ALA A 100 -13.29 24.28 6.98
C ALA A 100 -13.19 23.21 8.08
N ALA A 101 -14.07 23.26 9.09
CA ALA A 101 -14.12 22.28 10.17
C ALA A 101 -14.51 20.88 9.67
N LEU A 102 -15.58 20.74 8.88
CA LEU A 102 -15.95 19.41 8.32
C LEU A 102 -14.90 18.90 7.34
N ARG A 103 -14.30 19.77 6.54
CA ARG A 103 -13.20 19.39 5.65
C ARG A 103 -12.02 18.85 6.44
N TYR A 104 -11.55 19.57 7.45
CA TYR A 104 -10.43 19.11 8.29
C TYR A 104 -10.78 17.82 9.04
N ALA A 105 -12.01 17.68 9.56
CA ALA A 105 -12.47 16.45 10.19
C ALA A 105 -12.43 15.26 9.21
N GLY A 106 -12.85 15.45 7.96
CA GLY A 106 -12.72 14.44 6.91
C GLY A 106 -11.27 14.05 6.63
N LEU A 107 -10.37 15.03 6.49
CA LEU A 107 -8.95 14.76 6.29
C LEU A 107 -8.31 14.05 7.48
N TYR A 108 -8.70 14.42 8.70
CA TYR A 108 -8.25 13.76 9.93
C TYR A 108 -8.72 12.31 10.00
N LEU A 109 -9.99 12.05 9.69
CA LEU A 109 -10.53 10.69 9.61
C LEU A 109 -9.82 9.86 8.52
N GLY A 110 -9.51 10.47 7.37
CA GLY A 110 -8.74 9.84 6.30
C GLY A 110 -7.31 9.49 6.73
N ALA A 111 -6.64 10.42 7.40
CA ALA A 111 -5.32 10.18 7.99
C ALA A 111 -5.35 9.05 9.04
N LEU A 112 -6.36 9.06 9.92
CA LEU A 112 -6.53 8.04 10.95
C LEU A 112 -6.83 6.66 10.35
N PHE A 113 -7.64 6.60 9.29
CA PHE A 113 -7.86 5.39 8.50
C PHE A 113 -6.53 4.86 7.93
N GLY A 114 -5.73 5.73 7.30
CA GLY A 114 -4.43 5.36 6.75
C GLY A 114 -3.48 4.81 7.81
N TRP A 115 -3.36 5.49 8.96
CA TRP A 115 -2.54 5.03 10.08
C TRP A 115 -3.02 3.71 10.68
N ALA A 116 -4.34 3.53 10.81
CA ALA A 116 -4.92 2.27 11.27
C ALA A 116 -4.62 1.13 10.30
N MET A 117 -4.70 1.36 8.98
CA MET A 117 -4.30 0.39 7.96
C MET A 117 -2.81 0.04 8.02
N VAL A 118 -1.93 1.04 8.18
CA VAL A 118 -0.48 0.82 8.32
C VAL A 118 -0.18 -0.10 9.50
N VAL A 119 -0.75 0.19 10.68
CA VAL A 119 -0.56 -0.66 11.88
C VAL A 119 -1.20 -2.03 11.71
N LEU A 120 -2.37 -2.12 11.09
CA LEU A 120 -3.06 -3.39 10.83
C LEU A 120 -2.21 -4.31 9.95
N PHE A 121 -1.73 -3.81 8.80
CA PHE A 121 -0.95 -4.61 7.86
C PHE A 121 0.42 -4.94 8.41
N LEU A 122 1.14 -3.96 8.97
CA LEU A 122 2.45 -4.22 9.57
C LEU A 122 2.33 -5.21 10.73
N GLY A 123 1.34 -5.05 11.60
CA GLY A 123 1.06 -6.00 12.68
C GLY A 123 0.66 -7.38 12.17
N ALA A 124 -0.10 -7.47 11.08
CA ALA A 124 -0.45 -8.74 10.45
C ALA A 124 0.80 -9.48 9.94
N PHE A 125 1.73 -8.77 9.31
CA PHE A 125 3.02 -9.34 8.88
C PHE A 125 3.91 -9.74 10.06
N VAL A 126 3.94 -8.97 11.14
CA VAL A 126 4.65 -9.34 12.37
C VAL A 126 4.07 -10.62 12.98
N LYS A 127 2.74 -10.73 13.05
CA LYS A 127 2.07 -11.87 13.68
C LYS A 127 2.12 -13.15 12.85
N TRP A 128 2.01 -13.04 11.53
CA TRP A 128 1.81 -14.20 10.64
C TRP A 128 2.96 -14.42 9.64
N GLY A 129 3.88 -13.46 9.52
CA GLY A 129 5.01 -13.49 8.58
C GLY A 129 6.29 -14.12 9.14
N GLU A 130 6.30 -14.64 10.36
CA GLU A 130 7.48 -15.25 10.99
C GLU A 130 8.03 -16.46 10.20
N ARG A 131 7.19 -17.13 9.41
CA ARG A 131 7.61 -18.28 8.60
C ARG A 131 7.88 -17.84 7.17
N PRO A 132 9.12 -17.95 6.66
CA PRO A 132 9.42 -17.65 5.27
C PRO A 132 8.64 -18.61 4.37
N ARG A 133 7.77 -18.04 3.53
CA ARG A 133 6.99 -18.78 2.53
C ARG A 133 7.47 -18.37 1.15
N PRO A 134 7.95 -19.32 0.30
CA PRO A 134 8.49 -18.98 -1.01
C PRO A 134 7.55 -18.16 -1.90
N TRP A 135 6.24 -18.42 -1.81
CA TRP A 135 5.24 -17.68 -2.57
C TRP A 135 5.01 -16.26 -2.06
N VAL A 136 5.17 -16.00 -0.75
CA VAL A 136 5.05 -14.65 -0.17
C VAL A 136 6.23 -13.80 -0.62
N SER A 137 7.45 -14.35 -0.55
CA SER A 137 8.63 -13.68 -1.09
C SER A 137 8.45 -13.38 -2.57
N TYR A 138 8.08 -14.38 -3.38
CA TYR A 138 7.83 -14.19 -4.82
C TYR A 138 6.82 -13.06 -5.11
N LEU A 139 5.70 -13.01 -4.36
CA LEU A 139 4.69 -11.98 -4.55
C LEU A 139 5.19 -10.59 -4.13
N SER A 140 5.96 -10.50 -3.04
CA SER A 140 6.60 -9.25 -2.60
C SER A 140 7.53 -8.71 -3.68
N ASP A 141 8.32 -9.58 -4.31
CA ASP A 141 9.27 -9.20 -5.36
C ASP A 141 8.58 -8.82 -6.68
N ALA A 142 7.47 -9.50 -6.98
CA ALA A 142 6.65 -9.18 -8.13
C ALA A 142 5.87 -7.86 -7.95
N SER A 143 5.61 -7.43 -6.71
CA SER A 143 4.74 -6.29 -6.40
C SER A 143 5.24 -4.98 -7.00
N TYR A 144 6.57 -4.76 -7.04
CA TYR A 144 7.13 -3.57 -7.67
C TYR A 144 6.93 -3.57 -9.19
N TRP A 145 7.13 -4.72 -9.85
CA TRP A 145 6.83 -4.83 -11.29
C TRP A 145 5.33 -4.66 -11.57
N CYS A 146 4.48 -5.32 -10.78
CA CYS A 146 3.04 -5.17 -10.88
C CYS A 146 2.63 -3.69 -10.78
N TYR A 147 3.18 -2.95 -9.82
CA TYR A 147 2.94 -1.52 -9.67
C TYR A 147 3.25 -0.73 -10.95
N LEU A 148 4.35 -1.04 -11.64
CA LEU A 148 4.73 -0.35 -12.88
C LEU A 148 3.81 -0.67 -14.06
N VAL A 149 3.43 -1.93 -14.25
CA VAL A 149 2.75 -2.37 -15.49
C VAL A 149 1.24 -2.55 -15.37
N HIS A 150 0.68 -2.60 -14.16
CA HIS A 150 -0.75 -2.91 -13.99
C HIS A 150 -1.68 -1.88 -14.62
N LEU A 151 -1.34 -0.58 -14.58
CA LEU A 151 -2.20 0.49 -15.13
C LEU A 151 -2.45 0.32 -16.64
N PRO A 152 -1.42 0.30 -17.51
CA PRO A 152 -1.65 0.14 -18.95
C PRO A 152 -2.34 -1.20 -19.28
N LEU A 153 -2.02 -2.28 -18.56
CA LEU A 153 -2.68 -3.57 -18.75
C LEU A 153 -4.17 -3.52 -18.40
N THR A 154 -4.51 -2.91 -17.26
CA THR A 154 -5.90 -2.77 -16.81
C THR A 154 -6.71 -1.92 -17.79
N VAL A 155 -6.14 -0.80 -18.27
CA VAL A 155 -6.78 0.06 -19.26
C VAL A 155 -6.99 -0.67 -20.58
N ALA A 156 -5.99 -1.41 -21.08
CA ALA A 156 -6.11 -2.18 -22.31
C ALA A 156 -7.22 -3.24 -22.22
N LEU A 157 -7.29 -3.98 -21.11
CA LEU A 157 -8.35 -4.96 -20.88
C LEU A 157 -9.73 -4.29 -20.75
N GLN A 158 -9.81 -3.15 -20.07
CA GLN A 158 -11.06 -2.36 -19.96
C GLN A 158 -11.58 -1.94 -21.33
N ILE A 159 -10.71 -1.42 -22.20
CA ILE A 159 -11.06 -1.06 -23.58
C ILE A 159 -11.53 -2.31 -24.35
N GLY A 160 -10.79 -3.41 -24.24
CA GLY A 160 -11.12 -4.66 -24.94
C GLY A 160 -12.47 -5.26 -24.56
N VAL A 161 -12.92 -5.07 -23.30
CA VAL A 161 -14.23 -5.59 -22.84
C VAL A 161 -15.34 -4.53 -22.78
N ALA A 162 -15.05 -3.28 -23.15
CA ALA A 162 -15.97 -2.16 -22.96
C ALA A 162 -17.31 -2.40 -23.68
N GLU A 163 -17.26 -2.79 -24.95
CA GLU A 163 -18.45 -2.91 -25.82
C GLU A 163 -19.18 -4.25 -25.69
N LEU A 164 -18.61 -5.25 -25.00
CA LEU A 164 -19.28 -6.54 -24.86
C LEU A 164 -20.55 -6.42 -24.00
N PRO A 165 -21.66 -7.07 -24.37
CA PRO A 165 -22.92 -7.03 -23.61
C PRO A 165 -22.89 -7.99 -22.39
N TRP A 166 -21.78 -8.03 -21.66
CA TRP A 166 -21.59 -8.88 -20.49
C TRP A 166 -21.92 -8.15 -19.18
N PRO A 167 -22.35 -8.89 -18.14
CA PRO A 167 -22.55 -8.31 -16.81
C PRO A 167 -21.29 -7.63 -16.27
N GLY A 168 -21.45 -6.49 -15.59
CA GLY A 168 -20.32 -5.71 -15.08
C GLY A 168 -19.40 -6.49 -14.14
N LEU A 169 -19.97 -7.35 -13.27
CA LEU A 169 -19.19 -8.19 -12.36
C LEU A 169 -18.30 -9.19 -13.12
N LEU A 170 -18.79 -9.73 -14.23
CA LEU A 170 -18.02 -10.64 -15.08
C LEU A 170 -16.86 -9.89 -15.75
N LYS A 171 -17.11 -8.71 -16.31
CA LYS A 171 -16.04 -7.85 -16.86
C LYS A 171 -14.99 -7.52 -15.81
N TYR A 172 -15.42 -7.12 -14.60
CA TYR A 172 -14.53 -6.83 -13.49
C TYR A 172 -13.66 -8.03 -13.11
N ALA A 173 -14.26 -9.21 -12.97
CA ALA A 173 -13.53 -10.43 -12.66
C ALA A 173 -12.47 -10.73 -13.73
N ILE A 174 -12.84 -10.66 -15.01
CA ILE A 174 -11.93 -10.90 -16.15
C ILE A 174 -10.77 -9.90 -16.14
N ILE A 175 -11.06 -8.61 -16.00
CA ILE A 175 -10.03 -7.56 -15.96
C ILE A 175 -9.09 -7.80 -14.78
N MET A 176 -9.62 -8.05 -13.57
CA MET A 176 -8.79 -8.29 -12.39
C MET A 176 -7.91 -9.52 -12.54
N THR A 177 -8.48 -10.67 -12.90
CA THR A 177 -7.71 -11.90 -13.06
C THR A 177 -6.73 -11.81 -14.22
N GLY A 178 -7.12 -11.16 -15.31
CA GLY A 178 -6.29 -10.93 -16.49
C GLY A 178 -5.10 -10.03 -16.19
N THR A 179 -5.32 -8.91 -15.52
CA THR A 179 -4.23 -8.01 -15.08
C THR A 179 -3.27 -8.73 -14.15
N ILE A 180 -3.76 -9.45 -13.12
CA ILE A 180 -2.89 -10.17 -12.18
C ILE A 180 -2.07 -11.23 -12.92
N ALA A 181 -2.71 -12.04 -13.77
CA ALA A 181 -2.03 -13.07 -14.55
C ALA A 181 -0.97 -12.48 -15.48
N ALA A 182 -1.29 -11.39 -16.18
CA ALA A 182 -0.37 -10.70 -17.06
C ALA A 182 0.82 -10.07 -16.30
N CYS A 183 0.56 -9.42 -15.15
CA CYS A 183 1.61 -8.86 -14.30
C CYS A 183 2.56 -9.95 -13.78
N LEU A 184 2.04 -11.05 -13.25
CA LEU A 184 2.86 -12.15 -12.73
C LEU A 184 3.59 -12.91 -13.84
N GLY A 185 2.93 -13.12 -14.99
CA GLY A 185 3.51 -13.76 -16.16
C GLY A 185 4.67 -12.95 -16.74
N THR A 186 4.46 -11.65 -16.94
CA THR A 186 5.52 -10.74 -17.44
C THR A 186 6.66 -10.58 -16.44
N TYR A 187 6.37 -10.53 -15.14
CA TYR A 187 7.41 -10.55 -14.11
C TYR A 187 8.28 -11.81 -14.20
N HIS A 188 7.64 -12.98 -14.31
CA HIS A 188 8.35 -14.25 -14.38
C HIS A 188 9.21 -14.37 -15.65
N ALA A 189 8.67 -13.94 -16.80
CA ALA A 189 9.33 -14.05 -18.10
C ALA A 189 10.46 -13.02 -18.30
N PHE A 190 10.24 -11.76 -17.92
CA PHE A 190 11.11 -10.65 -18.34
C PHE A 190 11.89 -9.98 -17.22
N VAL A 191 11.55 -10.23 -15.95
CA VAL A 191 12.15 -9.49 -14.82
C VAL A 191 12.93 -10.40 -13.89
N ARG A 192 12.31 -11.48 -13.39
CA ARG A 192 12.82 -12.23 -12.23
C ARG A 192 14.29 -12.67 -12.32
N TYR A 193 14.76 -13.03 -13.51
CA TYR A 193 16.14 -13.49 -13.75
C TYR A 193 16.88 -12.64 -14.79
N THR A 194 16.47 -11.39 -14.97
CA THR A 194 17.08 -10.47 -15.93
C THR A 194 17.78 -9.32 -15.23
N PHE A 195 18.54 -8.54 -15.99
CA PHE A 195 19.14 -7.28 -15.52
C PHE A 195 18.10 -6.33 -14.91
N VAL A 196 16.87 -6.32 -15.45
CA VAL A 196 15.76 -5.54 -14.91
C VAL A 196 15.42 -6.00 -13.49
N GLY A 197 15.33 -7.32 -13.26
CA GLY A 197 15.15 -7.86 -11.90
C GLY A 197 16.31 -7.54 -10.98
N ALA A 198 17.54 -7.56 -11.48
CA ALA A 198 18.73 -7.25 -10.68
C ALA A 198 18.77 -5.79 -10.23
N ILE A 199 18.38 -4.83 -11.07
CA ILE A 199 18.26 -3.42 -10.69
C ILE A 199 17.11 -3.22 -9.71
N LEU A 200 15.95 -3.81 -9.98
CA LEU A 200 14.72 -3.50 -9.24
C LEU A 200 14.60 -4.24 -7.90
N ASN A 201 15.06 -5.48 -7.82
CA ASN A 201 14.87 -6.38 -6.66
C ASN A 201 16.18 -6.94 -6.09
N GLY A 202 17.33 -6.56 -6.66
CA GLY A 202 18.63 -7.17 -6.36
C GLY A 202 18.89 -8.47 -7.15
N PRO A 203 20.15 -8.91 -7.27
CA PRO A 203 20.53 -10.11 -8.03
C PRO A 203 19.89 -11.39 -7.47
N ARG A 204 19.49 -12.31 -8.36
CA ARG A 204 18.91 -13.60 -7.98
C ARG A 204 19.51 -14.73 -8.78
N GLU A 205 19.87 -15.80 -8.07
CA GLU A 205 20.35 -17.04 -8.69
C GLU A 205 19.19 -17.98 -9.01
N ARG A 206 19.28 -18.67 -10.15
CA ARG A 206 18.35 -19.75 -10.49
C ARG A 206 18.65 -20.96 -9.58
N PRO A 207 17.63 -21.59 -8.96
CA PRO A 207 17.83 -22.86 -8.27
C PRO A 207 18.21 -23.92 -9.31
N GLY A 208 19.50 -24.19 -9.46
CA GLY A 208 20.01 -25.13 -10.47
C GLY A 208 21.49 -24.96 -10.85
N HIS A 209 22.12 -23.81 -10.57
CA HIS A 209 23.55 -23.62 -10.90
C HIS A 209 24.51 -23.92 -9.75
N SER A 210 24.02 -24.27 -8.55
CA SER A 210 24.85 -24.58 -7.38
C SER A 210 25.37 -26.03 -7.33
N LEU A 211 24.86 -26.94 -8.19
CA LEU A 211 25.27 -28.36 -8.18
C LEU A 211 26.57 -28.66 -8.95
N LYS A 212 27.23 -27.67 -9.58
CA LYS A 212 28.46 -27.90 -10.36
C LYS A 212 29.77 -27.44 -9.71
N ALA A 213 29.73 -26.85 -8.51
CA ALA A 213 30.92 -26.31 -7.85
C ALA A 213 31.49 -27.19 -6.72
N ALA A 214 30.94 -28.39 -6.50
CA ALA A 214 31.39 -29.31 -5.46
C ALA A 214 31.75 -30.69 -6.03
N THR A 215 32.72 -30.74 -6.95
CA THR A 215 33.53 -31.95 -7.15
C THR A 215 34.82 -31.77 -6.36
N PRO A 216 35.05 -32.54 -5.28
CA PRO A 216 36.36 -32.59 -4.65
C PRO A 216 37.31 -33.34 -5.58
N SER A 217 38.36 -32.66 -6.05
CA SER A 217 39.50 -33.32 -6.69
C SER A 217 40.23 -34.14 -5.62
N VAL A 218 40.27 -35.45 -5.84
CA VAL A 218 41.11 -36.43 -5.13
C VAL A 218 42.58 -36.22 -5.47
#